data_AF-A0A812ES04-F1
#
_entry.id   AF-A0A812ES04-F1
#
_cell.length_a   1.000
_cell.length_b   1.000
_cell.length_c   1.000
_cell.angle_alpha   90.00
_cell.angle_beta   90.00
_cell.angle_gamma   90.00
#
_symmetry.space_group_name_H-M   'P 1'
#
loop_
_entity.id
_entity.type
_entity.pdbx_description
1 polymer ?
#
loop_
_entity_poly.entity_id
_entity_poly.type
_entity_poly.pdbx_seq_one_letter_code
_entity_poly.pdbx_strand_id
1 'polypeptide(L)'
;MSGLKDSLDFWLLKCKNHIVSSQEWKEFLTDLQEKVQQLQFKSHVSCFVDLSRPEKVLLIEQAAKNVDQRFFCALHHQISATIKPILNDYATVTSTKENFVISDIIIDLIYDWVSSILKKWPHLKNKLGIFFNQPLQEKLRQLTWSCFLCTDQAFSNNPKPDENFKPSKQLENEIARNCKQILHEINMKSLNNSTSAFKAMRAMVFSYCSASGDTSLAIEDFLLTIPFLLSMSPFPGELSKKTLTVLVEEYLGFMVNRPSFMLKSNKDFKMFVEMILQLLTQKYPTTAQTFSDVLGCSGSETEITDSLTEKFMILLKPVIQGMLVVPGLSGHWLRVVIVISLHFLKNYVHMETSDISSMFLEKWPQIRMSEIQYEVQKSFQQDFQNVYDGLHLPTCDSSSDVGWFSYSLVPPSPPKLKRANEEKQNLEKKRYVQELLQKKEDETKKQIQNIRKI
;
A
#
# COMPACT_ATOMS: atom_id res chain seq x y z
N MET A 1 9.98 26.59 14.60
CA MET A 1 8.90 25.58 14.65
C MET A 1 7.69 25.98 15.49
N SER A 2 7.76 26.97 16.39
CA SER A 2 6.57 27.42 17.16
C SER A 2 5.51 28.13 16.31
N GLY A 3 5.90 28.94 15.32
CA GLY A 3 4.94 29.67 14.46
C GLY A 3 4.13 28.81 13.47
N LEU A 4 4.54 27.56 13.22
CA LEU A 4 3.81 26.60 12.38
C LEU A 4 2.66 25.91 13.13
N LYS A 5 2.76 25.81 14.47
CA LYS A 5 1.73 25.16 15.29
C LYS A 5 0.47 26.03 15.39
N ASP A 6 0.66 27.33 15.61
CA ASP A 6 -0.44 28.30 15.69
C ASP A 6 -1.17 28.47 14.35
N SER A 7 -0.49 28.19 13.23
CA SER A 7 -1.06 28.29 11.88
C SER A 7 -1.71 26.98 11.39
N LEU A 8 -1.30 25.82 11.93
CA LEU A 8 -1.92 24.52 11.65
C LEU A 8 -3.37 24.47 12.15
N ASP A 9 -3.63 25.08 13.31
CA ASP A 9 -4.97 25.15 13.88
C ASP A 9 -5.88 26.12 13.10
N PHE A 10 -5.32 27.13 12.45
CA PHE A 10 -6.10 28.17 11.77
C PHE A 10 -6.84 27.67 10.53
N TRP A 11 -6.16 26.96 9.61
CA TRP A 11 -6.82 26.49 8.38
C TRP A 11 -7.84 25.38 8.68
N LEU A 12 -7.54 24.50 9.64
CA LEU A 12 -8.48 23.48 10.12
C LEU A 12 -9.70 24.09 10.78
N LEU A 13 -9.52 25.12 11.61
CA LEU A 13 -10.62 25.84 12.22
C LEU A 13 -11.49 26.53 11.16
N LYS A 14 -10.86 27.11 10.12
CA LYS A 14 -11.57 27.68 8.97
C LYS A 14 -12.40 26.62 8.26
N CYS A 15 -11.81 25.47 7.91
CA CYS A 15 -12.54 24.33 7.32
C CYS A 15 -13.72 23.90 8.19
N LYS A 16 -13.49 23.68 9.49
CA LYS A 16 -14.52 23.30 10.46
C LYS A 16 -15.67 24.29 10.47
N ASN A 17 -15.39 25.59 10.55
CA ASN A 17 -16.42 26.62 10.63
C ASN A 17 -17.25 26.67 9.34
N HIS A 18 -16.61 26.58 8.18
CA HIS A 18 -17.32 26.50 6.89
C HIS A 18 -18.22 25.26 6.83
N ILE A 19 -17.71 24.08 7.18
CA ILE A 19 -18.49 22.83 7.18
C ILE A 19 -19.66 22.92 8.16
N VAL A 20 -19.43 23.33 9.41
CA VAL A 20 -20.49 23.40 10.44
C VAL A 20 -21.57 24.44 10.09
N SER A 21 -21.19 25.51 9.38
CA SER A 21 -22.14 26.52 8.92
C SER A 21 -22.97 26.09 7.69
N SER A 22 -22.51 25.05 6.98
CA SER A 22 -23.11 24.58 5.73
C SER A 22 -24.51 23.99 5.94
N GLN A 23 -25.31 24.00 4.88
CA GLN A 23 -26.65 23.43 4.91
C GLN A 23 -26.58 21.90 4.95
N GLU A 24 -25.61 21.32 4.24
CA GLU A 24 -25.36 19.89 4.16
C GLU A 24 -25.03 19.28 5.53
N TRP A 25 -24.27 20.01 6.35
CA TRP A 25 -24.01 19.61 7.74
C TRP A 25 -25.28 19.61 8.60
N LYS A 26 -26.13 20.63 8.46
CA LYS A 26 -27.39 20.74 9.22
C LYS A 26 -28.38 19.65 8.81
N GLU A 27 -28.49 19.36 7.52
CA GLU A 27 -29.34 18.30 6.99
C GLU A 27 -28.86 16.93 7.45
N PHE A 28 -27.57 16.65 7.32
CA PHE A 28 -26.96 15.41 7.84
C PHE A 28 -27.19 15.25 9.34
N LEU A 29 -26.97 16.31 10.13
CA LEU A 29 -27.16 16.27 11.57
C LEU A 29 -28.62 16.02 11.96
N THR A 30 -29.55 16.61 11.22
CA THR A 30 -31.00 16.43 11.43
C THR A 30 -31.40 14.98 11.21
N ASP A 31 -31.03 14.39 10.06
CA ASP A 31 -31.34 12.98 9.77
C ASP A 31 -30.63 12.04 10.78
N LEU A 32 -29.37 12.31 11.14
CA LEU A 32 -28.67 11.55 12.16
C LEU A 32 -29.40 11.59 13.52
N GLN A 33 -29.88 12.75 13.94
CA GLN A 33 -30.65 12.89 15.17
C GLN A 33 -31.95 12.09 15.13
N GLU A 34 -32.65 12.08 13.99
CA GLU A 34 -33.83 11.25 13.80
C GLU A 34 -33.50 9.76 13.93
N LYS A 35 -32.42 9.28 13.29
CA LYS A 35 -31.99 7.87 13.42
C LYS A 35 -31.59 7.51 14.85
N VAL A 36 -30.91 8.42 15.55
CA VAL A 36 -30.55 8.27 16.97
C VAL A 36 -31.81 8.13 17.83
N GLN A 37 -32.82 8.98 17.64
CA GLN A 37 -34.09 8.91 18.37
C GLN A 37 -34.85 7.60 18.08
N GLN A 38 -34.89 7.18 16.81
CA GLN A 38 -35.51 5.92 16.42
C GLN A 38 -34.83 4.71 17.08
N LEU A 39 -33.49 4.70 17.16
CA LEU A 39 -32.74 3.64 17.81
C LEU A 39 -32.88 3.66 19.34
N GLN A 40 -32.94 4.84 19.96
CA GLN A 40 -33.23 4.98 21.40
C GLN A 40 -34.59 4.37 21.74
N PHE A 41 -35.62 4.72 20.96
CA PHE A 41 -36.96 4.17 21.14
C PHE A 41 -36.97 2.64 21.00
N LYS A 42 -36.31 2.10 19.97
CA LYS A 42 -36.18 0.64 19.75
C LYS A 42 -35.40 -0.08 20.85
N SER A 43 -34.44 0.60 21.47
CA SER A 43 -33.58 0.04 22.53
C SER A 43 -34.15 0.26 23.94
N HIS A 44 -35.37 0.81 24.05
CA HIS A 44 -36.03 1.15 25.32
C HIS A 44 -35.20 2.11 26.21
N VAL A 45 -34.36 2.95 25.61
CA VAL A 45 -33.55 3.95 26.32
C VAL A 45 -34.37 5.22 26.49
N SER A 46 -34.64 5.61 27.74
CA SER A 46 -35.50 6.75 28.07
C SER A 46 -34.86 8.09 27.73
N CYS A 47 -33.56 8.26 27.97
CA CYS A 47 -32.82 9.46 27.63
C CYS A 47 -31.42 9.10 27.12
N PHE A 48 -30.97 9.78 26.05
CA PHE A 48 -29.60 9.63 25.55
C PHE A 48 -28.54 9.95 26.61
N VAL A 49 -28.84 10.86 27.53
CA VAL A 49 -27.91 11.33 28.57
C VAL A 49 -27.55 10.20 29.53
N ASP A 50 -28.46 9.24 29.74
CA ASP A 50 -28.30 8.12 30.68
C ASP A 50 -27.32 7.07 30.20
N LEU A 51 -27.00 7.07 28.90
CA LEU A 51 -26.02 6.17 28.32
C LEU A 51 -24.59 6.51 28.75
N SER A 52 -23.79 5.49 29.02
CA SER A 52 -22.34 5.63 29.18
C SER A 52 -21.71 6.14 27.88
N ARG A 53 -20.51 6.69 27.96
CA ARG A 53 -19.81 7.21 26.77
C ARG A 53 -19.63 6.15 25.66
N PRO A 54 -19.25 4.89 25.96
CA PRO A 54 -19.19 3.83 24.95
C PRO A 54 -20.55 3.54 24.30
N GLU A 55 -21.64 3.50 25.08
CA GLU A 55 -22.98 3.25 24.56
C GLU A 55 -23.48 4.39 23.68
N LYS A 56 -23.20 5.64 24.06
CA LYS A 56 -23.46 6.82 23.23
C LYS A 56 -22.77 6.72 21.88
N VAL A 57 -21.48 6.35 21.88
CA VAL A 57 -20.71 6.17 20.66
C VAL A 57 -21.32 5.06 19.80
N LEU A 58 -21.59 3.89 20.38
CA LEU A 58 -22.16 2.75 19.67
C LEU A 58 -23.53 3.06 19.06
N LEU A 59 -24.39 3.77 19.80
CA LEU A 59 -25.71 4.15 19.32
C LEU A 59 -25.62 5.21 18.19
N ILE A 60 -24.70 6.19 18.29
CA ILE A 60 -24.44 7.15 17.21
C ILE A 60 -23.88 6.44 15.98
N GLU A 61 -22.95 5.49 16.15
CA GLU A 61 -22.39 4.72 15.04
C GLU A 61 -23.47 3.87 14.34
N GLN A 62 -24.37 3.24 15.10
CA GLN A 62 -25.52 2.54 14.53
C GLN A 62 -26.50 3.48 13.83
N ALA A 63 -26.72 4.67 14.37
CA ALA A 63 -27.58 5.68 13.75
C ALA A 63 -26.98 6.18 12.43
N ALA A 64 -25.68 6.47 12.41
CA ALA A 64 -24.96 6.95 11.24
C ALA A 64 -25.02 5.97 10.05
N LYS A 65 -25.12 4.66 10.32
CA LYS A 65 -25.34 3.63 9.27
C LYS A 65 -26.70 3.75 8.57
N ASN A 66 -27.69 4.27 9.28
CA ASN A 66 -29.06 4.37 8.81
C ASN A 66 -29.39 5.77 8.26
N VAL A 67 -28.42 6.68 8.25
CA VAL A 67 -28.56 8.00 7.63
C VAL A 67 -28.77 7.82 6.13
N ASP A 68 -29.66 8.62 5.55
CA ASP A 68 -29.90 8.62 4.11
C ASP A 68 -28.60 8.94 3.38
N GLN A 69 -28.25 8.06 2.43
CA GLN A 69 -27.02 8.16 1.64
C GLN A 69 -26.90 9.53 0.94
N ARG A 70 -28.03 10.16 0.58
CA ARG A 70 -28.04 11.49 -0.05
C ARG A 70 -27.45 12.56 0.85
N PHE A 71 -27.83 12.59 2.14
CA PHE A 71 -27.31 13.58 3.09
C PHE A 71 -25.84 13.33 3.42
N PHE A 72 -25.46 12.06 3.58
CA PHE A 72 -24.06 11.70 3.77
C PHE A 72 -23.20 12.13 2.58
N CYS A 73 -23.66 11.90 1.34
CA CYS A 73 -22.92 12.27 0.14
C CYS A 73 -22.87 13.77 -0.12
N ALA A 74 -23.95 14.49 0.14
CA ALA A 74 -23.95 15.95 0.12
C ALA A 74 -22.91 16.51 1.10
N LEU A 75 -22.89 16.02 2.35
CA LEU A 75 -21.91 16.43 3.34
C LEU A 75 -20.48 16.07 2.92
N HIS A 76 -20.25 14.85 2.43
CA HIS A 76 -18.92 14.41 1.98
C HIS A 76 -18.40 15.27 0.82
N HIS A 77 -19.26 15.60 -0.14
CA HIS A 77 -18.93 16.50 -1.24
C HIS A 77 -18.59 17.90 -0.70
N GLN A 78 -19.39 18.44 0.22
CA GLN A 78 -19.16 19.76 0.81
C GLN A 78 -17.86 19.83 1.62
N ILE A 79 -17.54 18.78 2.38
CA ILE A 79 -16.24 18.65 3.08
C ILE A 79 -15.10 18.69 2.06
N SER A 80 -15.21 17.92 0.98
CA SER A 80 -14.19 17.86 -0.07
C SER A 80 -14.01 19.19 -0.80
N ALA A 81 -15.12 19.86 -1.13
CA ALA A 81 -15.15 21.16 -1.79
C ALA A 81 -14.62 22.29 -0.88
N THR A 82 -14.73 22.14 0.44
CA THR A 82 -14.22 23.11 1.42
C THR A 82 -12.73 22.93 1.69
N ILE A 83 -12.29 21.68 1.91
CA ILE A 83 -10.90 21.39 2.31
C ILE A 83 -9.92 21.71 1.17
N LYS A 84 -10.21 21.30 -0.07
CA LYS A 84 -9.34 21.49 -1.23
C LYS A 84 -8.84 22.94 -1.38
N PRO A 85 -9.72 23.96 -1.53
CA PRO A 85 -9.28 25.34 -1.75
C PRO A 85 -8.58 25.92 -0.52
N ILE A 86 -9.10 25.71 0.69
CA ILE A 86 -8.51 26.27 1.91
C ILE A 86 -7.09 25.71 2.13
N LEU A 87 -6.90 24.42 1.91
CA LEU A 87 -5.59 23.79 2.04
C LEU A 87 -4.61 24.29 0.96
N ASN A 88 -5.07 24.44 -0.28
CA ASN A 88 -4.25 24.94 -1.38
C ASN A 88 -3.85 26.42 -1.19
N ASP A 89 -4.79 27.25 -0.74
CA ASP A 89 -4.52 28.67 -0.42
C ASP A 89 -3.46 28.77 0.69
N TYR A 90 -3.62 27.98 1.75
CA TYR A 90 -2.68 27.95 2.86
C TYR A 90 -1.28 27.48 2.40
N ALA A 91 -1.22 26.41 1.61
CA ALA A 91 0.03 25.89 1.07
C ALA A 91 0.71 26.90 0.13
N THR A 92 -0.06 27.63 -0.68
CA THR A 92 0.47 28.68 -1.58
C THR A 92 1.05 29.86 -0.79
N VAL A 93 0.35 30.32 0.25
CA VAL A 93 0.85 31.39 1.14
C VAL A 93 2.11 30.95 1.90
N THR A 94 2.19 29.68 2.28
CA THR A 94 3.36 29.13 2.99
C THR A 94 4.55 28.94 2.05
N SER A 95 4.29 28.44 0.83
CA SER A 95 5.29 28.28 -0.23
C SER A 95 5.95 29.60 -0.62
N THR A 96 5.16 30.68 -0.75
CA THR A 96 5.70 32.01 -1.07
C THR A 96 6.57 32.63 0.03
N LYS A 97 6.40 32.19 1.29
CA LYS A 97 7.22 32.63 2.43
C LYS A 97 8.50 31.82 2.60
N GLU A 98 8.45 30.53 2.30
CA GLU A 98 9.51 29.58 2.67
C GLU A 98 10.21 28.91 1.46
N ASN A 99 9.82 29.26 0.22
CA ASN A 99 10.34 28.68 -1.03
C ASN A 99 10.22 27.14 -1.14
N PHE A 100 9.25 26.54 -0.43
CA PHE A 100 8.97 25.10 -0.52
C PHE A 100 8.02 24.77 -1.67
N VAL A 101 8.11 23.53 -2.15
CA VAL A 101 7.16 23.00 -3.14
C VAL A 101 5.79 22.82 -2.48
N ILE A 102 4.74 23.35 -3.11
CA ILE A 102 3.36 23.31 -2.57
C ILE A 102 2.92 21.88 -2.23
N SER A 103 3.29 20.89 -3.03
CA SER A 103 2.99 19.49 -2.75
C SER A 103 3.55 19.08 -1.40
N ASP A 104 4.81 19.38 -1.10
CA ASP A 104 5.48 18.94 0.12
C ASP A 104 4.83 19.53 1.37
N ILE A 105 4.40 20.79 1.27
CA ILE A 105 3.65 21.46 2.35
C ILE A 105 2.31 20.76 2.59
N ILE A 106 1.56 20.47 1.53
CA ILE A 106 0.26 19.79 1.64
C ILE A 106 0.42 18.43 2.33
N ILE A 107 1.47 17.69 1.98
CA ILE A 107 1.73 16.35 2.50
C ILE A 107 2.05 16.41 3.99
N ASP A 108 2.85 17.39 4.39
CA ASP A 108 3.22 17.61 5.79
C ASP A 108 2.00 17.99 6.62
N LEU A 109 1.14 18.86 6.10
CA LEU A 109 -0.12 19.22 6.74
C LEU A 109 -1.07 18.02 6.88
N ILE A 110 -1.20 17.18 5.84
CA ILE A 110 -2.02 15.97 5.89
C ILE A 110 -1.44 14.99 6.93
N TYR A 111 -0.12 14.79 6.94
CA TYR A 111 0.54 13.93 7.90
C TYR A 111 0.27 14.38 9.35
N ASP A 112 0.49 15.66 9.64
CA ASP A 112 0.28 16.22 10.98
C ASP A 112 -1.19 16.11 11.40
N TRP A 113 -2.11 16.35 10.46
CA TRP A 113 -3.54 16.23 10.70
C TRP A 113 -3.97 14.79 11.00
N VAL A 114 -3.56 13.83 10.15
CA VAL A 114 -3.85 12.41 10.36
C VAL A 114 -3.23 11.93 11.68
N SER A 115 -1.98 12.31 11.97
CA SER A 115 -1.32 11.99 13.24
C SER A 115 -2.10 12.54 14.45
N SER A 116 -2.58 13.78 14.38
CA SER A 116 -3.38 14.41 15.43
C SER A 116 -4.74 13.72 15.62
N ILE A 117 -5.42 13.39 14.52
CA ILE A 117 -6.68 12.62 14.54
C ILE A 117 -6.46 11.28 15.22
N LEU A 118 -5.42 10.53 14.86
CA LEU A 118 -5.17 9.21 15.43
C LEU A 118 -4.77 9.26 16.90
N LYS A 119 -4.07 10.30 17.34
CA LYS A 119 -3.80 10.52 18.78
C LYS A 119 -5.08 10.73 19.57
N LYS A 120 -6.04 11.46 19.00
CA LYS A 120 -7.32 11.75 19.65
C LYS A 120 -8.33 10.60 19.54
N TRP A 121 -8.30 9.87 18.43
CA TRP A 121 -9.22 8.78 18.11
C TRP A 121 -8.47 7.57 17.56
N PRO A 122 -7.77 6.80 18.44
CA PRO A 122 -6.93 5.67 18.00
C PRO A 122 -7.69 4.56 17.27
N HIS A 123 -9.00 4.40 17.52
CA HIS A 123 -9.83 3.41 16.83
C HIS A 123 -9.96 3.70 15.32
N LEU A 124 -9.69 4.94 14.87
CA LEU A 124 -9.68 5.29 13.44
C LEU A 124 -8.45 4.77 12.71
N LYS A 125 -7.45 4.17 13.38
CA LYS A 125 -6.29 3.53 12.72
C LYS A 125 -6.72 2.55 11.63
N ASN A 126 -7.79 1.79 11.86
CA ASN A 126 -8.32 0.83 10.88
C ASN A 126 -8.77 1.51 9.57
N LYS A 127 -9.17 2.79 9.62
CA LYS A 127 -9.53 3.58 8.44
C LYS A 127 -8.32 3.88 7.55
N LEU A 128 -7.09 3.86 8.10
CA LEU A 128 -5.88 3.97 7.29
C LEU A 128 -5.59 2.72 6.46
N GLY A 129 -6.32 1.63 6.70
CA GLY A 129 -6.19 0.40 5.94
C GLY A 129 -6.35 0.59 4.43
N ILE A 130 -7.19 1.54 4.01
CA ILE A 130 -7.40 1.92 2.61
C ILE A 130 -6.10 2.41 1.94
N PHE A 131 -5.19 2.97 2.73
CA PHE A 131 -3.97 3.59 2.24
C PHE A 131 -2.82 2.59 2.13
N PHE A 132 -2.94 1.40 2.74
CA PHE A 132 -1.86 0.41 2.71
C PHE A 132 -1.45 0.02 1.28
N ASN A 133 -2.43 0.02 0.38
CA ASN A 133 -2.27 -0.40 -1.01
C ASN A 133 -2.11 0.77 -1.98
N GLN A 134 -2.10 2.00 -1.47
CA GLN A 134 -1.87 3.19 -2.28
C GLN A 134 -0.37 3.48 -2.33
N PRO A 135 0.15 4.05 -3.42
CA PRO A 135 1.47 4.67 -3.44
C PRO A 135 1.45 5.89 -2.53
N LEU A 136 1.50 5.66 -1.22
CA LEU A 136 1.59 6.71 -0.22
C LEU A 136 2.97 7.34 -0.29
N GLN A 137 3.00 8.65 -0.05
CA GLN A 137 4.25 9.32 0.27
C GLN A 137 4.82 8.81 1.59
N GLU A 138 6.13 8.94 1.70
CA GLU A 138 6.95 8.33 2.72
C GLU A 138 6.41 8.56 4.15
N LYS A 139 6.10 9.81 4.50
CA LYS A 139 5.59 10.18 5.83
C LYS A 139 4.25 9.50 6.17
N LEU A 140 3.32 9.48 5.22
CA LEU A 140 2.02 8.82 5.42
C LEU A 140 2.15 7.29 5.45
N ARG A 141 3.09 6.73 4.68
CA ARG A 141 3.41 5.30 4.73
C ARG A 141 3.96 4.90 6.09
N GLN A 142 4.95 5.63 6.61
CA GLN A 142 5.52 5.41 7.94
C GLN A 142 4.45 5.55 9.04
N LEU A 143 3.57 6.56 8.94
CA LEU A 143 2.45 6.68 9.88
C LEU A 143 1.50 5.48 9.82
N THR A 144 1.18 5.02 8.62
CA THR A 144 0.29 3.87 8.42
C THR A 144 0.95 2.60 8.97
N TRP A 145 2.21 2.36 8.62
CA TRP A 145 2.96 1.19 9.07
C TRP A 145 3.11 1.15 10.59
N SER A 146 3.53 2.24 11.22
CA SER A 146 3.58 2.34 12.69
C SER A 146 2.20 2.09 13.34
N CYS A 147 1.10 2.50 12.72
CA CYS A 147 -0.24 2.22 13.27
C CYS A 147 -0.62 0.73 13.26
N PHE A 148 -0.22 -0.02 12.22
CA PHE A 148 -0.58 -1.42 12.05
C PHE A 148 0.47 -2.41 12.59
N LEU A 149 1.74 -2.02 12.57
CA LEU A 149 2.87 -2.85 12.97
C LEU A 149 3.31 -2.56 14.41
N CYS A 150 3.26 -1.30 14.86
CA CYS A 150 3.60 -0.93 16.23
C CYS A 150 2.35 -0.87 17.14
N THR A 151 1.66 -2.00 17.32
CA THR A 151 0.49 -2.07 18.22
C THR A 151 0.88 -2.43 19.65
N ASP A 152 0.27 -1.78 20.64
CA ASP A 152 0.48 -2.10 22.07
C ASP A 152 0.11 -3.55 22.39
N GLN A 153 -0.80 -4.17 21.64
CA GLN A 153 -1.11 -5.60 21.74
C GLN A 153 0.03 -6.50 21.24
N ALA A 154 0.75 -6.08 20.21
CA ALA A 154 1.99 -6.74 19.84
C ALA A 154 2.98 -6.64 21.01
N PHE A 155 3.24 -5.46 21.59
CA PHE A 155 4.28 -5.33 22.62
C PHE A 155 3.89 -5.74 24.05
N SER A 156 2.60 -5.89 24.37
CA SER A 156 2.13 -6.38 25.67
C SER A 156 2.15 -7.90 25.79
N ASN A 157 2.02 -8.62 24.66
CA ASN A 157 2.03 -10.08 24.61
C ASN A 157 3.22 -10.69 23.86
N ASN A 158 4.03 -9.89 23.15
CA ASN A 158 5.18 -10.40 22.38
C ASN A 158 6.51 -10.20 23.11
N PRO A 159 7.50 -11.03 22.80
CA PRO A 159 8.83 -10.91 23.38
C PRO A 159 9.45 -9.57 23.03
N LYS A 160 9.79 -8.81 24.07
CA LYS A 160 10.76 -7.72 23.96
C LYS A 160 12.14 -8.36 23.68
N PRO A 161 13.05 -7.65 22.99
CA PRO A 161 14.42 -8.11 22.88
C PRO A 161 14.93 -8.42 24.30
N ASP A 162 15.34 -9.67 24.54
CA ASP A 162 15.88 -10.05 25.83
C ASP A 162 17.23 -9.34 26.00
N GLU A 163 17.29 -8.42 26.96
CA GLU A 163 18.51 -7.66 27.28
C GLU A 163 19.67 -8.57 27.72
N ASN A 164 19.36 -9.82 28.14
CA ASN A 164 20.33 -10.84 28.49
C ASN A 164 20.68 -11.79 27.34
N PHE A 165 20.04 -11.64 26.18
CA PHE A 165 20.35 -12.46 25.02
C PHE A 165 21.78 -12.18 24.55
N LYS A 166 22.64 -13.17 24.73
CA LYS A 166 24.02 -13.17 24.22
C LYS A 166 24.08 -14.11 23.03
N PRO A 167 23.98 -13.59 21.80
CA PRO A 167 24.10 -14.43 20.62
C PRO A 167 25.49 -15.04 20.56
N SER A 168 25.56 -16.25 20.01
CA SER A 168 26.84 -16.83 19.69
C SER A 168 27.54 -15.96 18.63
N LYS A 169 28.87 -15.89 18.70
CA LYS A 169 29.68 -15.20 17.67
C LYS A 169 29.41 -15.78 16.26
N GLN A 170 29.02 -17.05 16.19
CA GLN A 170 28.63 -17.71 14.94
C GLN A 170 27.36 -17.10 14.35
N LEU A 171 26.30 -16.95 15.16
CA LEU A 171 25.04 -16.34 14.73
C LEU A 171 25.23 -14.90 14.25
N GLU A 172 26.02 -14.10 14.99
CA GLU A 172 26.32 -12.72 14.56
C GLU A 172 27.02 -12.65 13.21
N ASN A 173 28.01 -13.53 13.00
CA ASN A 173 28.74 -13.60 11.74
C ASN A 173 27.85 -14.07 10.59
N GLU A 174 26.95 -15.02 10.86
CA GLU A 174 25.98 -15.50 9.88
C GLU A 174 25.00 -14.41 9.46
N ILE A 175 24.38 -13.72 10.43
CA ILE A 175 23.48 -12.59 10.16
C ILE A 175 24.23 -11.53 9.35
N ALA A 176 25.45 -11.16 9.76
CA ALA A 176 26.25 -10.17 9.05
C ALA A 176 26.58 -10.60 7.61
N ARG A 177 26.89 -11.88 7.39
CA ARG A 177 27.17 -12.43 6.05
C ARG A 177 25.93 -12.40 5.17
N ASN A 178 24.79 -12.88 5.66
CA ASN A 178 23.53 -12.91 4.91
C ASN A 178 23.03 -11.49 4.57
N CYS A 179 23.09 -10.54 5.52
CA CYS A 179 22.74 -9.15 5.25
C CYS A 179 23.61 -8.52 4.16
N LYS A 180 24.93 -8.77 4.17
CA LYS A 180 25.83 -8.25 3.13
C LYS A 180 25.53 -8.87 1.77
N GLN A 181 25.33 -10.19 1.72
CA GLN A 181 25.02 -10.91 0.50
C GLN A 181 23.75 -10.36 -0.14
N ILE A 182 22.68 -10.22 0.63
CA ILE A 182 21.39 -9.70 0.14
C ILE A 182 21.49 -8.27 -0.37
N LEU A 183 22.15 -7.38 0.38
CA LEU A 183 22.31 -5.97 -0.04
C LEU A 183 23.15 -5.84 -1.33
N HIS A 184 24.07 -6.77 -1.56
CA HIS A 184 24.85 -6.84 -2.79
C HIS A 184 24.03 -7.40 -3.97
N GLU A 185 23.25 -8.45 -3.73
CA GLU A 185 22.47 -9.15 -4.78
C GLU A 185 21.25 -8.36 -5.25
N ILE A 186 20.63 -7.54 -4.39
CA ILE A 186 19.35 -6.87 -4.67
C ILE A 186 19.40 -5.82 -5.79
N ASN A 187 20.58 -5.45 -6.29
CA ASN A 187 20.78 -4.52 -7.41
C ASN A 187 19.95 -3.21 -7.31
N MET A 188 19.64 -2.77 -6.09
CA MET A 188 18.94 -1.51 -5.84
C MET A 188 19.97 -0.43 -5.52
N LYS A 189 20.06 0.57 -6.41
CA LYS A 189 21.08 1.64 -6.32
C LYS A 189 21.10 2.38 -4.98
N SER A 190 19.95 2.50 -4.30
CA SER A 190 19.82 3.20 -3.02
C SER A 190 20.32 2.41 -1.81
N LEU A 191 20.36 1.08 -1.90
CA LEU A 191 20.74 0.20 -0.80
C LEU A 191 22.12 -0.44 -1.00
N ASN A 192 22.56 -0.55 -2.25
CA ASN A 192 23.84 -1.17 -2.59
C ASN A 192 25.00 -0.45 -1.89
N ASN A 193 25.83 -1.22 -1.17
CA ASN A 193 26.95 -0.75 -0.36
C ASN A 193 26.61 0.28 0.74
N SER A 194 25.34 0.45 1.10
CA SER A 194 24.95 1.35 2.18
C SER A 194 25.29 0.76 3.55
N THR A 195 26.24 1.38 4.25
CA THR A 195 26.64 0.99 5.61
C THR A 195 25.50 1.12 6.60
N SER A 196 24.65 2.14 6.42
CA SER A 196 23.50 2.37 7.28
C SER A 196 22.37 1.38 6.99
N ALA A 197 22.14 1.00 5.72
CA ALA A 197 21.19 -0.07 5.39
C ALA A 197 21.63 -1.41 6.00
N PHE A 198 22.93 -1.73 5.92
CA PHE A 198 23.51 -2.89 6.57
C PHE A 198 23.31 -2.89 8.10
N LYS A 199 23.56 -1.75 8.77
CA LYS A 199 23.33 -1.61 10.22
C LYS A 199 21.86 -1.81 10.59
N ALA A 200 20.94 -1.20 9.84
CA ALA A 200 19.50 -1.35 10.07
C ALA A 200 19.03 -2.78 9.87
N MET A 201 19.41 -3.40 8.75
CA MET A 201 19.06 -4.79 8.44
C MET A 201 19.55 -5.74 9.52
N ARG A 202 20.82 -5.61 9.93
CA ARG A 202 21.38 -6.41 11.01
C ARG A 202 20.64 -6.21 12.31
N ALA A 203 20.32 -4.96 12.69
CA ALA A 203 19.62 -4.66 13.93
C ALA A 203 18.20 -5.25 13.96
N MET A 204 17.45 -5.16 12.87
CA MET A 204 16.10 -5.74 12.74
C MET A 204 16.13 -7.26 12.93
N VAL A 205 16.97 -7.95 12.16
CA VAL A 205 17.08 -9.42 12.21
C VAL A 205 17.59 -9.89 13.57
N PHE A 206 18.61 -9.23 14.10
CA PHE A 206 19.17 -9.56 15.40
C PHE A 206 18.14 -9.40 16.53
N SER A 207 17.39 -8.30 16.51
CA SER A 207 16.35 -8.06 17.51
C SER A 207 15.24 -9.11 17.44
N TYR A 208 14.91 -9.58 16.23
CA TYR A 208 13.98 -10.68 16.06
C TYR A 208 14.51 -12.00 16.63
N CYS A 209 15.74 -12.41 16.31
CA CYS A 209 16.36 -13.60 16.91
C CYS A 209 16.40 -13.53 18.45
N SER A 210 16.74 -12.35 18.99
CA SER A 210 16.78 -12.11 20.43
C SER A 210 15.40 -12.24 21.08
N ALA A 211 14.36 -11.76 20.41
CA ALA A 211 12.99 -11.82 20.92
C ALA A 211 12.38 -13.22 20.77
N SER A 212 12.51 -13.86 19.60
CA SER A 212 11.89 -15.15 19.33
C SER A 212 12.65 -16.35 19.92
N GLY A 213 13.94 -16.18 20.21
CA GLY A 213 14.85 -17.28 20.52
C GLY A 213 15.23 -18.13 19.30
N ASP A 214 14.76 -17.78 18.10
CA ASP A 214 15.06 -18.50 16.86
C ASP A 214 16.41 -18.05 16.31
N THR A 215 17.38 -18.97 16.34
CA THR A 215 18.74 -18.75 15.84
C THR A 215 18.93 -19.21 14.39
N SER A 216 17.90 -19.75 13.73
CA SER A 216 18.00 -20.36 12.40
C SER A 216 16.97 -19.78 11.42
N LEU A 217 17.20 -18.54 11.02
CA LEU A 217 16.36 -17.86 10.03
C LEU A 217 16.68 -18.30 8.60
N ALA A 218 15.64 -18.43 7.78
CA ALA A 218 15.80 -18.71 6.37
C ALA A 218 16.16 -17.41 5.61
N ILE A 219 16.77 -17.51 4.42
CA ILE A 219 17.20 -16.33 3.64
C ILE A 219 16.00 -15.43 3.32
N GLU A 220 14.82 -16.01 3.13
CA GLU A 220 13.56 -15.33 2.90
C GLU A 220 13.21 -14.37 4.04
N ASP A 221 13.48 -14.75 5.30
CA ASP A 221 13.22 -13.90 6.47
C ASP A 221 14.09 -12.63 6.47
N PHE A 222 15.30 -12.72 5.90
CA PHE A 222 16.17 -11.57 5.72
C PHE A 222 15.66 -10.66 4.59
N LEU A 223 15.15 -11.22 3.49
CA LEU A 223 14.57 -10.44 2.37
C LEU A 223 13.38 -9.58 2.83
N LEU A 224 12.64 -10.01 3.85
CA LEU A 224 11.53 -9.25 4.44
C LEU A 224 11.94 -7.93 5.11
N THR A 225 13.24 -7.69 5.33
CA THR A 225 13.74 -6.40 5.83
C THR A 225 13.76 -5.30 4.77
N ILE A 226 13.81 -5.67 3.49
CA ILE A 226 14.05 -4.75 2.38
C ILE A 226 12.93 -3.70 2.22
N PRO A 227 11.64 -4.04 2.33
CA PRO A 227 10.57 -3.05 2.30
C PRO A 227 10.71 -1.96 3.38
N PHE A 228 11.17 -2.33 4.59
CA PHE A 228 11.46 -1.39 5.67
C PHE A 228 12.60 -0.45 5.33
N LEU A 229 13.68 -0.96 4.71
CA LEU A 229 14.78 -0.13 4.26
C LEU A 229 14.38 0.81 3.11
N LEU A 230 13.55 0.34 2.18
CA LEU A 230 13.04 1.15 1.07
C LEU A 230 12.04 2.23 1.51
N SER A 231 11.37 2.03 2.65
CA SER A 231 10.49 3.03 3.26
C SER A 231 11.22 4.28 3.78
N MET A 232 12.57 4.23 3.82
CA MET A 232 13.47 5.29 4.28
C MET A 232 14.26 5.92 3.13
N SER A 233 13.83 5.75 1.87
CA SER A 233 14.58 6.22 0.70
C SER A 233 14.26 7.70 0.40
N PRO A 234 15.28 8.59 0.29
CA PRO A 234 16.71 8.30 0.20
C PRO A 234 17.34 7.95 1.55
N PHE A 235 18.13 6.87 1.55
CA PHE A 235 18.67 6.32 2.79
C PHE A 235 19.70 7.29 3.39
N PRO A 236 19.53 7.71 4.66
CA PRO A 236 20.44 8.66 5.27
C PRO A 236 21.84 8.04 5.44
N GLY A 237 22.88 8.86 5.28
CA GLY A 237 24.26 8.44 5.52
C GLY A 237 24.48 7.89 6.93
N GLU A 238 23.76 8.43 7.92
CA GLU A 238 23.75 7.94 9.30
C GLU A 238 22.32 7.86 9.85
N LEU A 239 21.99 6.73 10.47
CA LEU A 239 20.67 6.50 11.07
C LEU A 239 20.64 7.01 12.51
N SER A 240 19.62 7.81 12.84
CA SER A 240 19.36 8.17 14.23
C SER A 240 18.92 6.94 15.04
N LYS A 241 19.26 6.90 16.33
CA LYS A 241 18.80 5.84 17.25
C LYS A 241 17.28 5.69 17.25
N LYS A 242 16.55 6.82 17.16
CA LYS A 242 15.08 6.83 17.10
C LYS A 242 14.56 6.14 15.85
N THR A 243 15.11 6.47 14.69
CA THR A 243 14.74 5.84 13.40
C THR A 243 15.00 4.34 13.42
N LEU A 244 16.17 3.94 13.92
CA LEU A 244 16.51 2.52 14.04
C LEU A 244 15.55 1.76 14.95
N THR A 245 15.15 2.39 16.06
CA THR A 245 14.20 1.80 17.02
C THR A 245 12.84 1.55 16.35
N VAL A 246 12.33 2.53 15.60
CA VAL A 246 11.06 2.39 14.86
C VAL A 246 11.14 1.24 13.84
N LEU A 247 12.21 1.15 13.07
CA LEU A 247 12.37 0.06 12.08
C LEU A 247 12.40 -1.32 12.75
N VAL A 248 13.10 -1.44 13.89
CA VAL A 248 13.13 -2.68 14.67
C VAL A 248 11.73 -3.03 15.19
N GLU A 249 11.01 -2.07 15.75
CA GLU A 249 9.66 -2.28 16.26
C GLU A 249 8.68 -2.69 15.16
N GLU A 250 8.71 -2.01 14.02
CA GLU A 250 7.87 -2.32 12.86
C GLU A 250 8.17 -3.72 12.30
N TYR A 251 9.45 -4.08 12.19
CA TYR A 251 9.86 -5.40 11.72
C TYR A 251 9.45 -6.51 12.70
N LEU A 252 9.66 -6.33 14.01
CA LEU A 252 9.20 -7.27 15.03
C LEU A 252 7.67 -7.44 14.99
N GLY A 253 6.95 -6.33 14.95
CA GLY A 253 5.49 -6.33 14.85
C GLY A 253 4.99 -7.07 13.60
N PHE A 254 5.66 -6.87 12.46
CA PHE A 254 5.38 -7.62 11.24
C PHE A 254 5.68 -9.12 11.41
N MET A 255 6.88 -9.49 11.90
CA MET A 255 7.29 -10.89 12.00
C MET A 255 6.41 -11.70 12.95
N VAL A 256 5.87 -11.09 14.00
CA VAL A 256 4.93 -11.77 14.90
C VAL A 256 3.54 -11.93 14.28
N ASN A 257 3.05 -10.89 13.61
CA ASN A 257 1.70 -10.92 13.05
C ASN A 257 1.65 -11.46 11.61
N ARG A 258 2.79 -11.90 11.05
CA ARG A 258 2.87 -12.37 9.66
C ARG A 258 1.89 -13.53 9.44
N PRO A 259 1.16 -13.54 8.31
CA PRO A 259 0.19 -14.60 8.05
C PRO A 259 0.82 -15.99 8.07
N SER A 260 0.07 -16.97 8.58
CA SER A 260 0.54 -18.36 8.70
C SER A 260 0.94 -18.98 7.35
N PHE A 261 0.30 -18.58 6.25
CA PHE A 261 0.65 -19.05 4.91
C PHE A 261 2.03 -18.59 4.42
N MET A 262 2.63 -17.58 5.03
CA MET A 262 4.02 -17.19 4.74
C MET A 262 5.03 -18.03 5.53
N LEU A 263 4.58 -18.72 6.59
CA LEU A 263 5.39 -19.62 7.37
C LEU A 263 5.66 -20.92 6.59
N LYS A 264 6.55 -21.76 7.12
CA LYS A 264 6.89 -23.06 6.53
C LYS A 264 5.73 -24.07 6.49
N SER A 265 4.55 -23.73 7.05
CA SER A 265 3.35 -24.57 7.05
C SER A 265 2.75 -24.68 5.63
N ASN A 266 2.89 -25.86 5.02
CA ASN A 266 2.28 -26.11 3.70
C ASN A 266 0.75 -26.13 3.75
N LYS A 267 0.12 -26.36 4.92
CA LYS A 267 -1.34 -26.45 5.05
C LYS A 267 -2.01 -25.10 4.84
N ASP A 268 -1.57 -24.08 5.58
CA ASP A 268 -2.12 -22.72 5.48
C ASP A 268 -1.85 -22.13 4.09
N PHE A 269 -0.68 -22.44 3.54
CA PHE A 269 -0.31 -22.04 2.19
C PHE A 269 -1.17 -22.71 1.12
N LYS A 270 -1.48 -24.01 1.25
CA LYS A 270 -2.42 -24.70 0.34
C LYS A 270 -3.80 -24.02 0.36
N MET A 271 -4.37 -23.78 1.54
CA MET A 271 -5.65 -23.08 1.66
C MET A 271 -5.62 -21.68 1.03
N PHE A 272 -4.51 -20.96 1.18
CA PHE A 272 -4.32 -19.66 0.55
C PHE A 272 -4.35 -19.75 -0.99
N VAL A 273 -3.66 -20.74 -1.56
CA VAL A 273 -3.63 -20.98 -3.00
C VAL A 273 -5.00 -21.44 -3.53
N GLU A 274 -5.71 -22.30 -2.81
CA GLU A 274 -7.09 -22.70 -3.15
C GLU A 274 -8.01 -21.47 -3.28
N MET A 275 -7.91 -20.53 -2.34
CA MET A 275 -8.69 -19.28 -2.40
C MET A 275 -8.30 -18.39 -3.59
N ILE A 276 -7.02 -18.39 -4.02
CA ILE A 276 -6.58 -17.69 -5.23
C ILE A 276 -7.21 -18.35 -6.46
N LEU A 277 -7.17 -19.67 -6.55
CA LEU A 277 -7.71 -20.41 -7.70
C LEU A 277 -9.22 -20.24 -7.80
N GLN A 278 -9.96 -20.30 -6.68
CA GLN A 278 -11.39 -20.00 -6.64
C GLN A 278 -11.69 -18.61 -7.19
N LEU A 279 -10.94 -17.59 -6.73
CA LEU A 279 -11.12 -16.22 -7.16
C LEU A 279 -10.73 -16.02 -8.64
N LEU A 280 -9.68 -16.69 -9.10
CA LEU A 280 -9.24 -16.68 -10.50
C LEU A 280 -10.28 -17.30 -11.43
N THR A 281 -10.85 -18.45 -11.06
CA THR A 281 -11.91 -19.12 -11.82
C THR A 281 -13.18 -18.28 -11.86
N GLN A 282 -13.54 -17.64 -10.75
CA GLN A 282 -14.73 -16.78 -10.67
C GLN A 282 -14.60 -15.51 -11.53
N LYS A 283 -13.45 -14.81 -11.45
CA LYS A 283 -13.27 -13.49 -12.09
C LYS A 283 -12.69 -13.58 -13.50
N TYR A 284 -11.85 -14.59 -13.76
CA TYR A 284 -11.11 -14.76 -15.01
C TYR A 284 -11.05 -16.23 -15.45
N PRO A 285 -12.20 -16.88 -15.77
CA PRO A 285 -12.27 -18.31 -16.08
C PRO A 285 -11.36 -18.74 -17.23
N THR A 286 -11.24 -17.90 -18.28
CA THR A 286 -10.31 -18.15 -19.40
C THR A 286 -8.85 -18.21 -18.97
N THR A 287 -8.49 -17.48 -17.91
CA THR A 287 -7.12 -17.47 -17.37
C THR A 287 -6.84 -18.76 -16.61
N ALA A 288 -7.78 -19.17 -15.74
CA ALA A 288 -7.71 -20.45 -15.05
C ALA A 288 -7.55 -21.61 -16.04
N GLN A 289 -8.35 -21.62 -17.12
CA GLN A 289 -8.25 -22.64 -18.16
C GLN A 289 -6.88 -22.64 -18.85
N THR A 290 -6.38 -21.49 -19.29
CA THR A 290 -5.04 -21.38 -19.89
C THR A 290 -3.94 -21.97 -19.02
N PHE A 291 -3.97 -21.67 -17.71
CA PHE A 291 -2.99 -22.23 -16.78
C PHE A 291 -3.17 -23.73 -16.59
N SER A 292 -4.40 -24.21 -16.49
CA SER A 292 -4.70 -25.66 -16.42
C SER A 292 -4.11 -26.41 -17.61
N ASP A 293 -4.33 -25.89 -18.83
CA ASP A 293 -3.87 -26.50 -20.07
C ASP A 293 -2.33 -26.54 -20.14
N VAL A 294 -1.68 -25.41 -19.85
CA VAL A 294 -0.22 -25.29 -19.97
C VAL A 294 0.51 -26.06 -18.88
N LEU A 295 -0.07 -26.14 -17.69
CA LEU A 295 0.47 -26.93 -16.59
C LEU A 295 0.19 -28.44 -16.73
N GLY A 296 -0.54 -28.85 -17.77
CA GLY A 296 -0.85 -30.25 -18.06
C GLY A 296 -1.78 -30.87 -17.03
N CYS A 297 -2.71 -30.10 -16.47
CA CYS A 297 -3.70 -30.62 -15.52
C CYS A 297 -4.79 -31.35 -16.33
N SER A 298 -4.97 -32.65 -16.08
CA SER A 298 -5.96 -33.49 -16.75
C SER A 298 -6.61 -34.44 -15.74
N GLY A 299 -7.84 -34.86 -16.01
CA GLY A 299 -8.62 -35.73 -15.11
C GLY A 299 -10.02 -35.17 -14.85
N SER A 300 -10.64 -35.66 -13.78
CA SER A 300 -11.88 -35.10 -13.23
C SER A 300 -11.69 -33.67 -12.70
N GLU A 301 -12.78 -32.91 -12.53
CA GLU A 301 -12.73 -31.52 -12.05
C GLU A 301 -12.00 -31.39 -10.69
N THR A 302 -12.17 -32.38 -9.81
CA THR A 302 -11.48 -32.45 -8.52
C THR A 302 -9.99 -32.70 -8.68
N GLU A 303 -9.59 -33.64 -9.55
CA GLU A 303 -8.17 -33.95 -9.82
C GLU A 303 -7.45 -32.79 -10.51
N ILE A 304 -8.13 -32.09 -11.42
CA ILE A 304 -7.60 -30.88 -12.05
C ILE A 304 -7.35 -29.81 -10.99
N THR A 305 -8.31 -29.58 -10.10
CA THR A 305 -8.20 -28.55 -9.05
C THR A 305 -7.06 -28.85 -8.07
N ASP A 306 -6.92 -30.10 -7.64
CA ASP A 306 -5.84 -30.50 -6.74
C ASP A 306 -4.46 -30.39 -7.43
N SER A 307 -4.33 -30.90 -8.66
CA SER A 307 -3.10 -30.80 -9.45
C SER A 307 -2.69 -29.35 -9.72
N LEU A 308 -3.67 -28.50 -10.05
CA LEU A 308 -3.45 -27.06 -10.26
C LEU A 308 -3.01 -26.40 -8.96
N THR A 309 -3.62 -26.74 -7.83
CA THR A 309 -3.25 -26.23 -6.50
C THR A 309 -1.79 -26.54 -6.17
N GLU A 310 -1.35 -27.78 -6.37
CA GLU A 310 0.03 -28.18 -6.09
C GLU A 310 1.04 -27.42 -6.97
N LYS A 311 0.75 -27.27 -8.26
CA LYS A 311 1.62 -26.53 -9.19
C LYS A 311 1.67 -25.04 -8.85
N PHE A 312 0.53 -24.44 -8.51
CA PHE A 312 0.49 -23.05 -8.06
C PHE A 312 1.18 -22.84 -6.71
N MET A 313 1.16 -23.82 -5.81
CA MET A 313 1.95 -23.74 -4.58
C MET A 313 3.45 -23.61 -4.91
N ILE A 314 3.97 -24.41 -5.84
CA ILE A 314 5.38 -24.32 -6.24
C ILE A 314 5.67 -22.95 -6.89
N LEU A 315 4.82 -22.49 -7.80
CA LEU A 315 5.01 -21.24 -8.53
C LEU A 315 4.90 -19.99 -7.65
N LEU A 316 3.92 -19.93 -6.75
CA LEU A 316 3.60 -18.74 -5.98
C LEU A 316 4.40 -18.63 -4.67
N LYS A 317 4.96 -19.74 -4.16
CA LYS A 317 5.65 -19.74 -2.86
C LYS A 317 6.83 -18.75 -2.82
N PRO A 318 7.74 -18.70 -3.81
CA PRO A 318 8.82 -17.72 -3.80
C PRO A 318 8.32 -16.27 -3.85
N VAL A 319 7.25 -16.03 -4.61
CA VAL A 319 6.65 -14.69 -4.76
C VAL A 319 6.02 -14.24 -3.43
N ILE A 320 5.23 -15.09 -2.79
CA ILE A 320 4.51 -14.76 -1.56
C ILE A 320 5.48 -14.62 -0.38
N GLN A 321 6.50 -15.48 -0.28
CA GLN A 321 7.48 -15.42 0.80
C GLN A 321 8.38 -14.18 0.71
N GLY A 322 8.58 -13.62 -0.49
CA GLY A 322 9.32 -12.37 -0.69
C GLY A 322 8.48 -11.09 -0.55
N MET A 323 7.16 -11.19 -0.39
CA MET A 323 6.26 -10.02 -0.32
C MET A 323 6.04 -9.54 1.12
N LEU A 324 5.95 -8.22 1.31
CA LEU A 324 5.49 -7.65 2.58
C LEU A 324 3.96 -7.71 2.64
N VAL A 325 3.42 -8.47 3.59
CA VAL A 325 1.98 -8.73 3.73
C VAL A 325 1.52 -8.27 5.10
N VAL A 326 0.97 -7.06 5.21
CA VAL A 326 0.63 -6.48 6.53
C VAL A 326 -0.70 -7.02 7.08
N PRO A 327 -0.72 -7.57 8.31
CA PRO A 327 -1.86 -8.32 8.85
C PRO A 327 -3.20 -7.57 8.81
N GLY A 328 -4.31 -8.30 8.66
CA GLY A 328 -5.70 -7.78 8.69
C GLY A 328 -6.32 -7.57 7.30
N LEU A 329 -5.76 -6.66 6.49
CA LEU A 329 -6.28 -6.33 5.15
C LEU A 329 -5.55 -7.05 4.01
N SER A 330 -4.33 -7.53 4.28
CA SER A 330 -3.42 -8.02 3.24
C SER A 330 -3.78 -9.38 2.67
N GLY A 331 -4.44 -10.28 3.43
CA GLY A 331 -4.75 -11.61 2.92
C GLY A 331 -5.73 -11.57 1.74
N HIS A 332 -6.75 -10.70 1.78
CA HIS A 332 -7.65 -10.51 0.64
C HIS A 332 -7.00 -9.70 -0.48
N TRP A 333 -6.34 -8.58 -0.15
CA TRP A 333 -5.65 -7.75 -1.13
C TRP A 333 -4.59 -8.54 -1.92
N LEU A 334 -3.76 -9.32 -1.23
CA LEU A 334 -2.71 -10.13 -1.86
C LEU A 334 -3.30 -11.15 -2.82
N ARG A 335 -4.41 -11.81 -2.46
CA ARG A 335 -5.12 -12.72 -3.37
C ARG A 335 -5.56 -11.99 -4.63
N VAL A 336 -6.15 -10.80 -4.50
CA VAL A 336 -6.58 -10.00 -5.67
C VAL A 336 -5.39 -9.60 -6.53
N VAL A 337 -4.31 -9.09 -5.93
CA VAL A 337 -3.08 -8.72 -6.67
C VAL A 337 -2.51 -9.92 -7.42
N ILE A 338 -2.47 -11.10 -6.78
CA ILE A 338 -1.98 -12.32 -7.42
C ILE A 338 -2.90 -12.72 -8.58
N VAL A 339 -4.21 -12.73 -8.38
CA VAL A 339 -5.20 -13.08 -9.43
C VAL A 339 -5.09 -12.15 -10.63
N ILE A 340 -5.00 -10.84 -10.41
CA ILE A 340 -4.81 -9.85 -11.48
C ILE A 340 -3.46 -10.07 -12.19
N SER A 341 -2.41 -10.35 -11.43
CA SER A 341 -1.08 -10.58 -12.00
C SER A 341 -1.06 -11.83 -12.88
N LEU A 342 -1.67 -12.92 -12.43
CA LEU A 342 -1.89 -14.13 -13.23
C LEU A 342 -2.68 -13.84 -14.51
N HIS A 343 -3.71 -13.02 -14.42
CA HIS A 343 -4.48 -12.59 -15.59
C HIS A 343 -3.63 -11.86 -16.64
N PHE A 344 -2.70 -10.99 -16.20
CA PHE A 344 -1.78 -10.35 -17.12
C PHE A 344 -0.73 -11.32 -17.69
N LEU A 345 -0.24 -12.25 -16.87
CA LEU A 345 0.80 -13.20 -17.25
C LEU A 345 0.32 -14.27 -18.23
N LYS A 346 -0.98 -14.56 -18.29
CA LYS A 346 -1.54 -15.61 -19.17
C LYS A 346 -1.10 -15.54 -20.63
N ASN A 347 -0.88 -14.32 -21.15
CA ASN A 347 -0.50 -14.15 -22.56
C ASN A 347 0.95 -14.57 -22.82
N TYR A 348 1.81 -14.54 -21.79
CA TYR A 348 3.22 -14.93 -21.88
C TYR A 348 3.40 -16.43 -21.73
N VAL A 349 2.51 -17.08 -20.98
CA VAL A 349 2.49 -18.54 -20.77
C VAL A 349 2.37 -19.31 -22.10
N HIS A 350 1.66 -18.76 -23.09
CA HIS A 350 1.56 -19.36 -24.42
C HIS A 350 2.81 -19.17 -25.31
N MET A 351 3.71 -18.23 -24.97
CA MET A 351 4.86 -17.87 -25.80
C MET A 351 6.17 -18.52 -25.35
N GLU A 352 6.31 -18.83 -24.06
CA GLU A 352 7.52 -19.41 -23.44
C GLU A 352 7.15 -20.71 -22.71
N THR A 353 7.52 -21.88 -23.26
CA THR A 353 7.06 -23.19 -22.78
C THR A 353 8.07 -23.96 -21.93
N SER A 354 9.33 -23.52 -21.82
CA SER A 354 10.37 -24.32 -21.16
C SER A 354 10.48 -24.12 -19.65
N ASP A 355 10.13 -22.95 -19.11
CA ASP A 355 10.11 -22.70 -17.65
C ASP A 355 9.16 -21.57 -17.24
N ILE A 356 7.97 -21.95 -16.79
CA ILE A 356 6.94 -21.02 -16.29
C ILE A 356 7.45 -20.24 -15.07
N SER A 357 8.28 -20.85 -14.22
CA SER A 357 8.79 -20.20 -13.00
C SER A 357 9.70 -19.03 -13.34
N SER A 358 10.63 -19.23 -14.28
CA SER A 358 11.50 -18.17 -14.78
C SER A 358 10.72 -17.06 -15.48
N MET A 359 9.72 -17.41 -16.30
CA MET A 359 8.84 -16.43 -16.95
C MET A 359 8.09 -15.58 -15.91
N PHE A 360 7.58 -16.18 -14.83
CA PHE A 360 6.95 -15.44 -13.74
C PHE A 360 7.92 -14.44 -13.11
N LEU A 361 9.13 -14.87 -12.76
CA LEU A 361 10.14 -14.00 -12.14
C LEU A 361 10.55 -12.84 -13.08
N GLU A 362 10.58 -13.07 -14.39
CA GLU A 362 10.97 -12.03 -15.35
C GLU A 362 9.82 -11.04 -15.68
N LYS A 363 8.61 -11.56 -15.88
CA LYS A 363 7.48 -10.77 -16.38
C LYS A 363 6.62 -10.16 -15.27
N TRP A 364 6.52 -10.79 -14.09
CA TRP A 364 5.72 -10.26 -12.98
C TRP A 364 6.15 -8.84 -12.56
N PRO A 365 7.45 -8.52 -12.41
CA PRO A 365 7.89 -7.17 -12.04
C PRO A 365 7.56 -6.10 -13.10
N GLN A 366 7.20 -6.50 -14.33
CA GLN A 366 6.86 -5.59 -15.42
C GLN A 366 5.40 -5.12 -15.35
N ILE A 367 4.57 -5.76 -14.52
CA ILE A 367 3.17 -5.36 -14.30
C ILE A 367 3.16 -4.04 -13.54
N ARG A 368 2.58 -3.00 -14.15
CA ARG A 368 2.57 -1.66 -13.54
C ARG A 368 1.48 -1.58 -12.48
N MET A 369 1.74 -0.84 -11.39
CA MET A 369 0.73 -0.61 -10.34
C MET A 369 -0.56 0.00 -10.89
N SER A 370 -0.49 0.88 -11.89
CA SER A 370 -1.67 1.46 -12.55
C SER A 370 -2.58 0.42 -13.21
N GLU A 371 -2.03 -0.72 -13.62
CA GLU A 371 -2.76 -1.80 -14.28
C GLU A 371 -3.49 -2.67 -13.27
N ILE A 372 -2.83 -2.91 -12.13
CA ILE A 372 -3.44 -3.54 -10.97
C ILE A 372 -4.59 -2.66 -10.45
N GLN A 373 -4.36 -1.35 -10.27
CA GLN A 373 -5.38 -0.40 -9.83
C GLN A 373 -6.59 -0.35 -10.77
N TYR A 374 -6.34 -0.39 -12.09
CA TYR A 374 -7.40 -0.45 -13.09
C TYR A 374 -8.28 -1.69 -12.93
N GLU A 375 -7.68 -2.88 -12.86
CA GLU A 375 -8.44 -4.12 -12.73
C GLU A 375 -9.12 -4.24 -11.35
N VAL A 376 -8.51 -3.71 -10.29
CA VAL A 376 -9.16 -3.60 -8.98
C VAL A 376 -10.45 -2.77 -9.07
N GLN A 377 -10.38 -1.58 -9.66
CA GLN A 377 -11.55 -0.72 -9.81
C GLN A 377 -12.63 -1.36 -10.71
N LYS A 378 -12.21 -2.03 -11.78
CA LYS A 378 -13.13 -2.63 -12.75
C LYS A 378 -13.80 -3.92 -12.25
N SER A 379 -13.06 -4.78 -11.57
CA SER A 379 -13.47 -6.18 -11.34
C SER A 379 -13.54 -6.57 -9.86
N PHE A 380 -12.97 -5.77 -8.96
CA PHE A 380 -12.88 -6.06 -7.52
C PHE A 380 -13.39 -4.92 -6.62
N GLN A 381 -13.94 -3.84 -7.17
CA GLN A 381 -14.38 -2.68 -6.37
C GLN A 381 -15.38 -3.08 -5.28
N GLN A 382 -16.35 -3.93 -5.63
CA GLN A 382 -17.35 -4.44 -4.68
C GLN A 382 -16.73 -5.36 -3.62
N ASP A 383 -15.77 -6.20 -4.01
CA ASP A 383 -15.05 -7.09 -3.07
C ASP A 383 -14.29 -6.28 -2.01
N PHE A 384 -13.66 -5.18 -2.44
CA PHE A 384 -13.00 -4.26 -1.52
C PHE A 384 -13.97 -3.47 -0.66
N GLN A 385 -15.07 -2.96 -1.21
CA GLN A 385 -16.12 -2.32 -0.42
C GLN A 385 -16.58 -3.24 0.72
N ASN A 386 -16.86 -4.51 0.41
CA ASN A 386 -17.27 -5.50 1.41
C ASN A 386 -16.21 -5.76 2.49
N VAL A 387 -14.91 -5.74 2.14
CA VAL A 387 -13.81 -5.88 3.12
C VAL A 387 -13.70 -4.65 4.01
N TYR A 388 -13.99 -3.47 3.47
CA TYR A 388 -14.05 -2.22 4.23
C TYR A 388 -15.37 -2.03 4.98
N ASP A 389 -16.44 -2.76 4.63
CA ASP A 389 -17.80 -2.64 5.20
C ASP A 389 -17.95 -3.15 6.64
N GLY A 390 -16.91 -3.75 7.22
CA GLY A 390 -16.77 -3.82 8.69
C GLY A 390 -16.75 -2.42 9.35
N LEU A 391 -16.64 -1.36 8.56
CA LEU A 391 -16.58 0.04 8.98
C LEU A 391 -17.73 0.90 8.40
N HIS A 392 -18.91 0.31 8.22
CA HIS A 392 -20.24 0.87 8.52
C HIS A 392 -20.48 2.41 8.47
N LEU A 393 -20.21 3.07 7.36
CA LEU A 393 -20.83 4.36 7.01
C LEU A 393 -21.43 4.21 5.60
N PRO A 394 -22.49 4.96 5.25
CA PRO A 394 -23.02 4.97 3.89
C PRO A 394 -21.89 5.28 2.90
N THR A 395 -21.65 4.43 1.91
CA THR A 395 -20.61 4.68 0.91
C THR A 395 -21.17 5.61 -0.17
N CYS A 396 -20.50 6.71 -0.46
CA CYS A 396 -20.80 7.44 -1.69
C CYS A 396 -20.22 6.69 -2.87
N ASP A 397 -21.01 6.52 -3.92
CA ASP A 397 -20.48 6.07 -5.21
C ASP A 397 -19.38 7.05 -5.64
N SER A 398 -18.13 6.61 -5.46
CA SER A 398 -16.93 7.37 -5.77
C SER A 398 -16.66 7.48 -7.26
N SER A 399 -17.62 7.07 -8.10
CA SER A 399 -17.51 7.08 -9.56
C SER A 399 -17.56 8.50 -10.14
N SER A 400 -18.10 9.49 -9.41
CA SER A 400 -18.31 10.83 -9.95
C SER A 400 -17.47 11.96 -9.33
N ASP A 401 -16.90 11.86 -8.11
CA ASP A 401 -16.31 13.09 -7.51
C ASP A 401 -15.15 12.99 -6.50
N VAL A 402 -14.64 11.80 -6.13
CA VAL A 402 -13.55 11.72 -5.14
C VAL A 402 -12.17 11.76 -5.81
N GLY A 403 -11.85 12.91 -6.42
CA GLY A 403 -10.57 13.21 -7.07
C GLY A 403 -9.34 13.35 -6.14
N TRP A 404 -9.33 12.71 -4.97
CA TRP A 404 -8.11 12.58 -4.13
C TRP A 404 -7.48 11.18 -4.22
N PHE A 405 -8.27 10.16 -4.55
CA PHE A 405 -7.80 8.76 -4.60
C PHE A 405 -7.33 8.29 -5.98
N SER A 406 -7.50 9.13 -7.00
CA SER A 406 -6.95 8.88 -8.33
C SER A 406 -5.76 9.80 -8.55
N TYR A 407 -4.55 9.31 -8.27
CA TYR A 407 -3.35 9.82 -8.94
C TYR A 407 -3.40 9.39 -10.42
N SER A 408 -4.41 9.87 -11.14
CA SER A 408 -4.53 10.02 -12.58
C SER A 408 -5.94 10.54 -12.85
N LEU A 409 -6.04 11.85 -13.09
CA LEU A 409 -7.12 12.44 -13.85
C LEU A 409 -7.28 11.63 -15.15
N VAL A 410 -8.53 11.37 -15.55
CA VAL A 410 -9.01 10.55 -16.70
C VAL A 410 -9.45 9.13 -16.28
N PRO A 411 -10.72 8.74 -16.53
CA PRO A 411 -11.15 7.35 -16.37
C PRO A 411 -10.19 6.46 -17.17
N PRO A 412 -9.59 5.44 -16.53
CA PRO A 412 -8.47 4.72 -17.12
C PRO A 412 -8.90 4.11 -18.45
N SER A 413 -8.37 4.65 -19.54
CA SER A 413 -8.38 3.96 -20.83
C SER A 413 -7.66 2.61 -20.64
N PRO A 414 -8.07 1.53 -21.34
CA PRO A 414 -7.44 0.23 -21.18
C PRO A 414 -5.91 0.36 -21.25
N PRO A 415 -5.14 -0.16 -20.29
CA PRO A 415 -3.69 0.04 -20.24
C PRO A 415 -2.97 -0.37 -21.53
N LYS A 416 -3.52 -1.37 -22.25
CA LYS A 416 -3.04 -1.77 -23.59
C LYS A 416 -3.04 -0.63 -24.61
N LEU A 417 -4.05 0.25 -24.58
CA LEU A 417 -4.17 1.41 -25.46
C LEU A 417 -3.15 2.49 -25.07
N LYS A 418 -2.92 2.67 -23.76
CA LYS A 418 -1.95 3.64 -23.24
C LYS A 418 -0.51 3.18 -23.51
N ARG A 419 -0.18 1.90 -23.32
CA ARG A 419 1.12 1.31 -23.68
C ARG A 419 1.42 1.46 -25.17
N ALA A 420 0.48 1.13 -26.04
CA ALA A 420 0.67 1.27 -27.49
C ALA A 420 0.95 2.73 -27.88
N ASN A 421 0.27 3.69 -27.24
CA ASN A 421 0.49 5.12 -27.47
C ASN A 421 1.82 5.63 -26.88
N GLU A 422 2.21 5.18 -25.68
CA GLU A 422 3.48 5.53 -25.04
C GLU A 422 4.69 4.94 -25.80
N GLU A 423 4.58 3.69 -26.26
CA GLU A 423 5.60 3.04 -27.09
C GLU A 423 5.73 3.74 -28.44
N LYS A 424 4.60 4.10 -29.08
CA LYS A 424 4.60 4.88 -30.31
C LYS A 424 5.26 6.25 -30.11
N GLN A 425 4.92 6.98 -29.05
CA GLN A 425 5.55 8.27 -28.73
C GLN A 425 7.04 8.14 -28.41
N ASN A 426 7.47 7.08 -27.71
CA ASN A 426 8.87 6.85 -27.41
C ASN A 426 9.67 6.44 -28.65
N LEU A 427 9.07 5.69 -29.58
CA LEU A 427 9.64 5.39 -30.89
C LEU A 427 9.80 6.67 -31.74
N GLU A 428 8.79 7.54 -31.75
CA GLU A 428 8.85 8.84 -32.44
C GLU A 428 9.94 9.74 -31.85
N LYS A 429 10.06 9.81 -30.51
CA LYS A 429 11.14 10.55 -29.84
C LYS A 429 12.52 10.00 -30.18
N LYS A 430 12.69 8.66 -30.21
CA LYS A 430 13.96 8.03 -30.59
C LYS A 430 14.33 8.34 -32.04
N ARG A 431 13.38 8.28 -32.98
CA ARG A 431 13.58 8.66 -34.38
C ARG A 431 14.03 10.13 -34.50
N TYR A 432 13.34 11.04 -33.81
CA TYR A 432 13.68 12.46 -33.82
C TYR A 432 15.09 12.75 -33.27
N VAL A 433 15.48 12.10 -32.17
CA VAL A 433 16.84 12.23 -31.62
C VAL A 433 17.89 11.71 -32.59
N GLN A 434 17.61 10.60 -33.27
CA GLN A 434 18.52 10.02 -34.26
C GLN A 434 18.69 10.93 -35.48
N GLU A 435 17.61 11.55 -35.96
CA GLU A 435 17.65 12.56 -37.03
C GLU A 435 18.46 13.80 -36.64
N LEU A 436 18.35 14.27 -35.39
CA LEU A 436 19.15 15.40 -34.89
C LEU A 436 20.64 15.07 -34.81
N LEU A 437 20.99 13.85 -34.36
CA LEU A 437 22.37 13.40 -34.32
C LEU A 437 22.97 13.30 -35.73
N GLN A 438 22.20 12.78 -36.69
CA GLN A 438 22.64 12.64 -38.07
C GLN A 438 22.84 14.00 -38.75
N LYS A 439 21.95 14.98 -38.50
CA LYS A 439 22.15 16.36 -38.96
C LYS A 439 23.42 17.00 -38.41
N LYS A 440 23.70 16.80 -37.11
CA LYS A 440 24.94 17.30 -36.50
C LYS A 440 26.19 16.67 -37.09
N GLU A 441 26.17 15.37 -37.37
CA GLU A 441 27.29 14.70 -38.03
C GLU A 441 27.52 15.23 -39.45
N ASP A 442 26.45 15.47 -40.22
CA ASP A 442 26.55 16.00 -41.58
C ASP A 442 27.05 17.45 -41.59
N GLU A 443 26.61 18.28 -40.64
CA GLU A 443 27.14 19.64 -40.44
C GLU A 443 28.63 19.62 -40.08
N THR A 444 29.04 18.71 -39.19
CA THR A 444 30.45 18.55 -38.81
C THR A 444 31.30 18.10 -40.00
N LYS A 445 30.80 17.14 -40.80
CA LYS A 445 31.47 16.70 -42.03
C LYS A 445 31.60 17.82 -43.07
N LYS A 446 30.58 18.67 -43.23
CA LYS A 446 30.61 19.85 -44.10
C LYS A 446 31.62 20.90 -43.61
N GLN A 447 31.68 21.15 -42.31
CA GLN A 447 32.68 22.05 -41.73
C GLN A 447 34.10 21.53 -41.94
N ILE A 448 34.34 20.23 -41.73
CA ILE A 448 35.64 19.60 -42.00
C ILE A 448 36.02 19.68 -43.49
N GLN A 449 35.07 19.48 -44.41
CA GLN A 449 35.33 19.63 -45.85
C GLN A 449 35.63 21.07 -46.26
N ASN A 450 34.97 22.06 -45.65
CA ASN A 450 35.23 23.47 -45.91
C ASN A 450 36.60 23.90 -45.37
N ILE A 451 37.01 23.40 -44.20
CA ILE A 451 38.36 23.63 -43.65
C ILE A 451 39.45 23.02 -44.55
N ARG A 452 39.18 21.88 -45.20
CA ARG A 452 40.13 21.24 -46.13
C ARG A 452 40.24 21.92 -47.50
N LYS A 453 39.36 22.87 -47.82
CA LYS A 453 39.37 23.62 -49.10
C LYS A 453 40.04 24.99 -48.99
N ILE A 454 40.35 25.43 -47.78
CA ILE A 454 41.20 26.58 -47.46
C ILE A 454 42.61 26.05 -47.30
#